data_AF-K6ZUA5-F1
#
_entry.id   AF-K6ZUA5-F1
#
_cell.length_a   1.000
_cell.length_b   1.000
_cell.length_c   1.000
_cell.angle_alpha   90.00
_cell.angle_beta   90.00
_cell.angle_gamma   90.00
#
_symmetry.space_group_name_H-M   'P 1'
#
loop_
_entity.id
_entity.type
_entity.pdbx_description
1 polymer ?
#
loop_
_entity_poly.entity_id
_entity_poly.type
_entity_poly.pdbx_seq_one_letter_code
_entity_poly.pdbx_strand_id
1 'polypeptide(L)'
;MRRIQQEGPLRAKDFEQNSTQRGSGCRDWKPDKVTLEQLFIEGELMLAERIVFQKVYDLIKRVLPSCIVTTMSIAKEFERYLIMDYPT
;
A
#
# COMPACT_ATOMS: atom_id res chain seq x y z
N MET A 1 -3.87 9.87 -2.83
CA MET A 1 -2.58 9.95 -3.55
C MET A 1 -1.82 11.26 -3.36
N ARG A 2 -2.35 12.42 -3.75
CA ARG A 2 -1.61 13.71 -3.74
C ARG A 2 -0.89 14.02 -2.42
N ARG A 3 -1.57 13.79 -1.29
CA ARG A 3 -0.98 13.99 0.05
C ARG A 3 0.25 13.12 0.30
N ILE A 4 0.22 11.83 -0.03
CA ILE A 4 1.40 10.94 0.13
C ILE A 4 2.57 11.40 -0.75
N GLN A 5 2.28 11.88 -1.96
CA GLN A 5 3.32 12.40 -2.84
C GLN A 5 4.03 13.63 -2.27
N GLN A 6 3.28 14.51 -1.60
CA GLN A 6 3.75 15.79 -1.06
C GLN A 6 4.29 15.69 0.36
N GLU A 7 3.58 15.01 1.26
CA GLU A 7 3.86 14.92 2.70
C GLU A 7 4.71 13.69 3.04
N GLY A 8 4.76 12.69 2.15
CA GLY A 8 5.44 11.43 2.39
C GLY A 8 4.55 10.35 3.02
N PRO A 9 5.12 9.38 3.75
CA PRO A 9 4.38 8.23 4.26
C PRO A 9 3.23 8.63 5.20
N LEU A 10 2.02 8.13 4.96
CA LEU A 10 0.81 8.45 5.74
C LEU A 10 0.01 7.20 6.11
N ARG A 11 -0.72 7.28 7.22
CA ARG A 11 -1.65 6.25 7.71
C ARG A 11 -3.08 6.67 7.43
N ALA A 12 -4.01 5.70 7.43
CA ALA A 12 -5.43 5.99 7.23
C ALA A 12 -5.98 7.07 8.20
N LYS A 13 -5.51 7.09 9.45
CA LYS A 13 -5.91 8.09 10.45
C LYS A 13 -5.52 9.53 10.06
N ASP A 14 -4.47 9.72 9.27
CA ASP A 14 -3.96 11.04 8.91
C ASP A 14 -4.84 11.70 7.84
N PHE A 15 -5.75 10.93 7.23
CA PHE A 15 -6.79 11.38 6.30
C PHE A 15 -8.12 11.70 6.98
N GLU A 16 -8.27 11.35 8.26
CA GLU A 16 -9.47 11.66 9.03
C GLU A 16 -9.53 13.17 9.30
N GLN A 17 -10.14 13.93 8.38
CA GLN A 17 -10.48 15.32 8.64
C GLN A 17 -11.53 15.39 9.75
N ASN A 18 -11.47 16.45 10.55
CA ASN A 18 -12.29 16.79 11.71
C ASN A 18 -13.82 16.70 11.48
N SER A 19 -14.36 15.51 11.23
CA SER A 19 -15.79 15.28 11.26
C SER A 19 -16.18 15.27 12.74
N THR A 20 -16.96 16.26 13.12
CA THR A 20 -17.63 16.37 14.43
C THR A 20 -18.59 15.21 14.71
N GLN A 21 -18.75 14.28 13.78
CA GLN A 21 -19.48 13.03 13.96
C GLN A 21 -18.62 12.00 14.68
N ARG A 22 -18.52 12.18 16.00
CA ARG A 22 -18.28 11.06 16.94
C ARG A 22 -19.51 10.16 16.94
N GLY A 23 -19.63 9.30 15.93
CA GLY A 23 -20.78 8.41 15.74
C GLY A 23 -20.36 6.96 15.47
N SER A 24 -20.62 6.11 16.47
CA SER A 24 -20.80 4.66 16.44
C SER A 24 -19.69 3.74 15.87
N GLY A 25 -18.95 3.09 16.78
CA GLY A 25 -18.80 1.63 16.74
C GLY A 25 -17.95 0.96 15.65
N CYS A 26 -16.65 0.82 15.95
CA CYS A 26 -15.80 -0.37 15.88
C CYS A 26 -15.44 -1.11 14.56
N ARG A 27 -15.81 -0.68 13.35
CA ARG A 27 -15.11 -1.24 12.16
C ARG A 27 -15.06 -0.29 10.97
N ASP A 28 -14.25 0.74 11.09
CA ASP A 28 -13.18 1.17 10.17
C ASP A 28 -13.30 1.06 8.62
N TRP A 29 -14.48 0.93 8.00
CA TRP A 29 -14.62 1.03 6.52
C TRP A 29 -14.73 2.48 6.05
N LYS A 30 -13.91 3.38 6.61
CA LYS A 30 -13.86 4.77 6.14
C LYS A 30 -13.39 4.77 4.68
N PRO A 31 -13.97 5.62 3.81
CA PRO A 31 -13.63 5.65 2.39
C PRO A 31 -12.12 5.81 2.16
N ASP A 32 -11.46 6.61 2.99
CA ASP A 32 -10.00 6.81 2.92
C ASP A 32 -9.22 5.51 3.12
N LYS A 33 -9.62 4.67 4.08
CA LYS A 33 -8.97 3.38 4.34
C LYS A 33 -9.17 2.43 3.17
N VAL A 34 -10.38 2.38 2.60
CA VAL A 34 -10.69 1.54 1.43
C VAL A 34 -9.85 1.99 0.23
N THR A 35 -9.75 3.29 -0.03
CA THR A 35 -8.92 3.82 -1.12
C THR A 35 -7.45 3.49 -0.92
N LEU A 36 -6.91 3.61 0.30
CA LEU A 36 -5.51 3.26 0.58
C LEU A 36 -5.23 1.76 0.37
N GLU A 37 -6.13 0.88 0.82
CA GLU A 37 -6.00 -0.56 0.61
C GLU A 37 -6.12 -0.93 -0.89
N GLN A 38 -7.02 -0.27 -1.64
CA GLN A 38 -7.15 -0.48 -3.07
C GLN A 38 -5.87 -0.10 -3.82
N LEU A 39 -5.32 1.09 -3.54
CA LEU A 39 -4.06 1.54 -4.14
C LEU A 39 -2.88 0.64 -3.77
N PHE A 40 -2.92 0.02 -2.59
CA PHE A 40 -1.93 -0.99 -2.20
C PHE A 40 -2.07 -2.28 -3.02
N ILE A 41 -3.30 -2.77 -3.22
CA ILE A 41 -3.59 -3.96 -4.03
C ILE A 41 -3.21 -3.74 -5.51
N GLU A 42 -3.50 -2.55 -6.05
CA GLU A 42 -3.15 -2.16 -7.41
C GLU A 42 -1.64 -2.00 -7.62
N GLY A 43 -0.85 -2.00 -6.53
CA GLY A 43 0.58 -1.75 -6.63
C GLY A 43 0.85 -0.31 -7.09
N GLU A 44 0.13 0.66 -6.52
CA GLU A 44 0.44 2.09 -6.61
C GLU A 44 1.08 2.60 -5.30
N LEU A 45 0.70 1.99 -4.18
CA LEU A 45 1.27 2.21 -2.85
C LEU A 45 1.90 0.93 -2.30
N MET A 46 2.87 1.09 -1.41
CA MET A 46 3.46 0.01 -0.62
C MET A 46 3.42 0.36 0.87
N LEU A 47 3.54 -0.67 1.70
CA LEU A 47 3.71 -0.48 3.15
C LEU A 47 5.17 -0.13 3.43
N ALA A 48 5.40 1.12 3.82
CA ALA A 48 6.72 1.59 4.23
C ALA A 48 7.10 1.00 5.59
N GLU A 49 6.14 0.97 6.51
CA GLU A 49 6.31 0.39 7.84
C GLU A 49 4.95 0.08 8.47
N ARG A 50 4.99 -0.53 9.65
CA ARG A 50 3.82 -0.74 10.48
C ARG A 50 4.08 -0.19 11.87
N ILE A 51 3.28 0.80 12.26
CA ILE A 51 3.39 1.41 13.59
C ILE A 51 2.26 0.84 14.45
N VAL A 52 2.65 -0.01 15.39
CA VAL A 52 1.73 -0.84 16.18
C VAL A 52 0.89 -1.72 15.22
N PHE A 53 -0.41 -1.46 15.09
CA PHE A 53 -1.29 -2.17 14.17
C PHE A 53 -1.65 -1.36 12.92
N GLN A 54 -1.16 -0.12 12.80
CA GLN A 54 -1.49 0.78 11.70
C GLN A 54 -0.49 0.64 10.55
N LYS A 55 -1.03 0.39 9.35
CA LYS A 55 -0.29 0.42 8.09
C LYS A 55 0.11 1.86 7.75
N VAL A 56 1.38 2.09 7.42
CA VAL A 56 1.89 3.34 6.87
C VAL A 56 2.17 3.14 5.39
N TYR A 57 1.51 3.93 4.54
CA TYR A 57 1.57 3.81 3.09
C TYR A 57 2.50 4.86 2.50
N ASP A 58 3.35 4.46 1.56
CA ASP A 58 4.18 5.36 0.75
C ASP A 58 4.22 4.90 -0.72
N LEU A 59 4.76 5.74 -1.58
CA LEU A 59 4.97 5.44 -2.99
C LEU A 59 5.95 4.29 -3.16
N ILE A 60 5.66 3.39 -4.08
CA ILE A 60 6.51 2.24 -4.40
C ILE A 60 7.97 2.61 -4.63
N LYS A 61 8.22 3.67 -5.40
CA LYS A 61 9.57 4.14 -5.73
C LYS A 61 10.40 4.61 -4.52
N ARG A 62 9.77 4.84 -3.36
CA ARG A 62 10.45 5.19 -2.10
C ARG A 62 10.66 4.00 -1.19
N VAL A 63 9.84 2.95 -1.35
CA VAL A 63 9.90 1.73 -0.55
C VAL A 63 10.81 0.68 -1.19
N LEU A 64 10.72 0.51 -2.52
CA LEU A 64 11.52 -0.47 -3.23
C LEU A 64 12.90 0.13 -3.62
N PRO A 65 13.97 -0.65 -3.47
CA PRO A 65 15.26 -0.36 -4.09
C PRO A 65 15.13 -0.13 -5.59
N SER A 66 15.92 0.81 -6.14
CA SER A 66 15.92 1.14 -7.56
C SER A 66 16.32 -0.01 -8.50
N CYS A 67 16.90 -1.08 -7.95
CA CYS A 67 17.27 -2.28 -8.70
C CYS A 67 16.11 -3.25 -8.93
N ILE A 68 14.95 -3.03 -8.30
CA ILE A 68 13.78 -3.91 -8.46
C ILE A 68 12.95 -3.46 -9.66
N VAL A 69 12.71 -4.39 -10.59
CA VAL A 69 11.82 -4.19 -11.72
C VAL A 69 10.37 -4.39 -11.27
N THR A 70 9.58 -3.31 -11.25
CA THR A 70 8.16 -3.35 -10.83
C THR A 70 7.20 -3.60 -12.00
N THR A 71 7.70 -3.76 -13.23
CA THR A 71 6.82 -4.07 -14.37
C THR A 71 6.27 -5.48 -14.22
N MET A 72 4.95 -5.63 -14.38
CA MET A 72 4.29 -6.93 -14.35
C MET A 72 4.98 -7.87 -15.34
N SER A 73 5.71 -8.85 -14.82
CA SER A 73 6.42 -9.83 -15.63
C SER A 73 5.41 -10.54 -16.51
N ILE A 74 5.55 -10.41 -17.83
CA ILE A 74 4.74 -11.15 -18.80
C ILE A 74 4.73 -12.63 -18.40
N ALA A 75 3.54 -13.24 -18.39
CA ALA A 75 3.25 -14.56 -17.82
C ALA A 75 4.32 -15.64 -18.10
N LYS A 76 4.97 -15.57 -19.27
CA LYS A 76 6.02 -16.50 -19.72
C LYS A 76 7.30 -16.50 -18.86
N GLU A 77 7.70 -15.35 -18.31
CA GLU A 77 8.86 -15.25 -17.40
C GLU A 77 8.49 -15.71 -15.99
N PHE A 78 7.25 -15.49 -15.58
CA PHE A 78 6.73 -15.97 -14.29
C PHE A 78 6.66 -17.50 -14.25
N GLU A 79 6.20 -18.13 -15.33
CA GLU A 79 6.18 -19.60 -15.48
C GLU A 79 7.58 -20.21 -15.36
N ARG A 80 8.61 -19.58 -15.95
CA ARG A 80 10.00 -20.04 -15.81
C ARG A 80 10.50 -19.98 -14.38
N TYR A 81 10.22 -18.87 -13.69
CA TYR A 81 10.62 -18.70 -12.31
C TYR A 81 9.98 -19.74 -11.38
N LEU A 82 8.68 -20.02 -11.56
CA LEU A 82 7.96 -21.03 -10.77
C LEU A 82 8.52 -22.44 -10.95
N ILE A 83 8.98 -22.80 -12.15
CA ILE A 83 9.48 -24.14 -12.47
C ILE A 83 10.95 -24.32 -12.08
N MET A 84 11.78 -23.26 -12.20
CA MET A 84 13.23 -23.39 -12.03
C MET A 84 13.76 -23.03 -10.64
N ASP A 85 13.13 -22.10 -9.92
CA ASP A 85 13.68 -21.54 -8.67
C ASP A 85 12.92 -21.96 -7.40
N TYR A 86 11.91 -22.83 -7.50
CA TYR A 86 11.30 -23.43 -6.31
C TYR A 86 12.17 -24.58 -5.78
N PRO A 87 12.78 -24.47 -4.58
CA PRO A 87 13.44 -25.60 -3.97
C PRO A 87 12.38 -26.60 -3.51
N THR A 88 12.37 -27.78 -4.11
CA THR A 88 11.74 -29.00 -3.56
C THR A 88 12.48 -29.50 -2.34
#